data_AF-A0AAD0WEM4-F1
#
_entry.id   AF-A0AAD0WEM4-F1
#
_cell.length_a   1.000
_cell.length_b   1.000
_cell.length_c   1.000
_cell.angle_alpha   90.00
_cell.angle_beta   90.00
_cell.angle_gamma   90.00
#
_symmetry.space_group_name_H-M   'P 1'
#
loop_
_entity.id
_entity.type
_entity.pdbx_description
1 polymer ?
#
loop_
_entity_poly.entity_id
_entity_poly.type
_entity_poly.pdbx_seq_one_letter_code
_entity_poly.pdbx_strand_id
1 'polypeptide(L)'
;MSSTLSKMIVKISSGNSKRTVDEQVNVGYQFILFVLFICFGASLYLIANAATLIILFRLVVPALICGYITKCIIDVLRGGKAAKLEASKELAAMRTGENS
;
A
#
# COMPACT_ATOMS: atom_id res chain seq x y z
N MET A 1 -2.82 12.63 -14.16
CA MET A 1 -2.90 12.96 -12.72
C MET A 1 -2.38 11.74 -11.96
N SER A 2 -1.25 11.86 -11.25
CA SER A 2 -0.57 10.72 -10.59
C SER A 2 -1.51 10.04 -9.59
N SER A 3 -1.64 8.72 -9.68
CA SER A 3 -2.52 7.93 -8.80
C SER A 3 -2.08 8.04 -7.33
N THR A 4 -3.02 7.88 -6.38
CA THR A 4 -2.68 7.91 -4.93
C THR A 4 -1.60 6.89 -4.57
N LEU A 5 -1.63 5.72 -5.21
CA LEU A 5 -0.60 4.69 -5.05
C LEU A 5 0.77 5.16 -5.56
N SER A 6 0.84 5.78 -6.75
CA SER A 6 2.08 6.35 -7.27
C SER A 6 2.67 7.40 -6.33
N LYS A 7 1.85 8.34 -5.85
CA LYS A 7 2.29 9.38 -4.89
C LYS A 7 2.83 8.78 -3.58
N MET A 8 2.20 7.73 -3.06
CA MET A 8 2.68 7.02 -1.87
C MET A 8 4.03 6.33 -2.14
N ILE A 9 4.17 5.66 -3.29
CA ILE A 9 5.43 5.05 -3.68
C ILE A 9 6.52 6.13 -3.74
N VAL A 10 6.30 7.24 -4.43
CA VAL A 10 7.27 8.34 -4.53
C VAL A 10 7.66 8.87 -3.16
N LYS A 11 6.69 9.14 -2.28
CA LYS A 11 6.94 9.66 -0.92
C LYS A 11 7.78 8.72 -0.06
N ILE A 12 7.57 7.41 -0.15
CA ILE A 12 8.32 6.39 0.61
C ILE A 12 9.71 6.17 -0.01
N SER A 13 9.82 6.33 -1.33
CA SER A 13 11.02 6.02 -2.11
C SER A 13 12.04 7.16 -2.18
N SER A 14 11.58 8.42 -2.09
CA SER A 14 12.38 9.63 -2.38
C SER A 14 13.61 9.77 -1.49
N GLY A 15 13.56 9.28 -0.25
CA GLY A 15 14.69 9.34 0.68
C GLY A 15 15.84 8.37 0.40
N ASN A 16 15.69 7.40 -0.51
CA ASN A 16 16.64 6.30 -0.67
C ASN A 16 17.54 6.41 -1.91
N SER A 17 18.13 7.58 -2.17
CA SER A 17 18.84 7.93 -3.43
C SER A 17 20.02 7.02 -3.82
N LYS A 18 20.49 6.17 -2.89
CA LYS A 18 21.60 5.23 -3.11
C LYS A 18 21.25 4.08 -4.06
N ARG A 19 19.96 3.77 -4.27
CA ARG A 19 19.49 2.71 -5.18
C ARG A 19 19.12 3.26 -6.56
N THR A 20 19.00 2.38 -7.54
CA THR A 20 18.39 2.74 -8.84
C THR A 20 16.92 3.12 -8.65
N VAL A 21 16.37 3.95 -9.53
CA VAL A 21 14.97 4.41 -9.43
C VAL A 21 13.99 3.24 -9.40
N ASP A 22 14.19 2.22 -10.23
CA ASP A 22 13.34 1.04 -10.28
C ASP A 22 13.41 0.21 -9.00
N GLU A 23 14.59 0.06 -8.39
CA GLU A 23 14.73 -0.62 -7.10
C GLU A 23 14.07 0.16 -5.96
N GLN A 24 14.19 1.50 -5.95
CA GLN A 24 13.51 2.34 -4.96
C GLN A 24 12.00 2.15 -5.03
N VAL A 25 11.44 2.28 -6.24
CA VAL A 25 10.01 2.14 -6.53
C VAL A 25 9.52 0.75 -6.16
N ASN A 26 10.27 -0.30 -6.51
CA ASN A 26 9.89 -1.66 -6.19
C ASN A 26 9.90 -1.92 -4.68
N VAL A 27 10.89 -1.41 -3.95
CA VAL A 27 10.95 -1.52 -2.48
C VAL A 27 9.82 -0.73 -1.82
N GLY A 28 9.53 0.49 -2.27
CA GLY A 28 8.40 1.28 -1.78
C GLY A 28 7.06 0.58 -2.01
N TYR A 29 6.87 0.00 -3.19
CA TYR A 29 5.69 -0.80 -3.52
C TYR A 29 5.56 -2.05 -2.63
N GLN A 30 6.64 -2.79 -2.41
CA GLN A 30 6.66 -3.97 -1.52
C GLN A 30 6.37 -3.59 -0.07
N PHE A 31 6.88 -2.45 0.41
CA PHE A 31 6.59 -1.96 1.75
C PHE A 31 5.09 -1.66 1.94
N ILE A 32 4.45 -1.02 0.95
CA ILE A 32 3.00 -0.76 0.99
C ILE A 32 2.22 -2.09 1.08
N LEU A 33 2.56 -3.07 0.23
CA LEU A 33 1.92 -4.39 0.28
C LEU A 33 2.12 -5.08 1.62
N PHE A 34 3.34 -5.05 2.16
CA PHE A 34 3.68 -5.63 3.45
C PHE A 34 2.83 -5.05 4.59
N VAL A 35 2.69 -3.72 4.66
CA VAL A 35 1.84 -3.06 5.65
C VAL A 35 0.38 -3.48 5.49
N LEU A 36 -0.14 -3.54 4.27
CA LEU A 36 -1.52 -3.98 4.02
C LEU A 36 -1.75 -5.44 4.46
N PHE A 37 -0.80 -6.34 4.22
CA PHE A 37 -0.90 -7.73 4.68
C PHE A 37 -0.82 -7.85 6.20
N ILE A 38 -0.03 -7.02 6.89
CA ILE A 38 -0.04 -6.95 8.36
C ILE A 38 -1.41 -6.50 8.85
N CYS A 39 -1.98 -5.44 8.28
CA CYS A 39 -3.31 -4.95 8.66
C CYS A 39 -4.38 -6.02 8.42
N PHE A 40 -4.28 -6.76 7.31
CA PHE A 40 -5.17 -7.88 7.01
C PHE A 40 -5.06 -8.98 8.07
N GLY A 41 -3.84 -9.43 8.40
CA GLY A 41 -3.60 -10.42 9.44
C GLY A 41 -4.10 -9.99 10.82
N ALA A 42 -3.88 -8.73 11.20
CA ALA A 42 -4.40 -8.16 12.45
C ALA A 42 -5.93 -8.13 12.48
N SER A 43 -6.60 -7.79 11.37
CA SER A 43 -8.05 -7.83 11.28
C SER A 43 -8.63 -9.23 11.43
N LEU A 44 -7.96 -10.25 10.85
CA LEU A 44 -8.33 -11.66 11.02
C LEU A 44 -8.14 -12.14 12.45
N TYR A 45 -7.07 -11.73 13.12
CA TYR A 45 -6.82 -12.04 14.53
C TYR A 45 -7.97 -11.53 15.44
N LEU A 46 -8.45 -10.31 15.19
CA LEU A 46 -9.58 -9.74 15.92
C LEU A 46 -10.90 -10.51 15.71
N ILE A 47 -11.10 -11.08 14.51
CA ILE A 47 -12.27 -11.93 14.22
C ILE A 47 -12.18 -13.26 14.97
N ALA A 48 -11.00 -13.89 14.97
CA ALA A 48 -10.80 -15.23 15.54
C ALA A 48 -11.01 -15.28 17.08
N ASN A 49 -10.83 -14.15 17.78
CA ASN A 49 -10.89 -14.10 19.25
C ASN A 49 -12.21 -13.54 19.82
N ALA A 50 -13.26 -13.37 19.00
CA ALA A 50 -14.54 -12.81 19.43
C ALA A 50 -15.48 -13.89 20.00
N ALA A 51 -15.57 -14.02 21.33
CA ALA A 51 -16.49 -14.93 22.04
C ALA A 51 -17.71 -14.20 22.67
N THR A 52 -18.91 -14.77 22.51
CA THR A 52 -20.26 -14.42 23.04
C THR A 52 -21.10 -13.30 22.35
N LEU A 53 -22.43 -13.54 22.14
CA LEU A 53 -23.52 -12.78 21.45
C LEU A 53 -23.46 -11.25 21.25
N ILE A 54 -22.68 -10.50 22.05
CA ILE A 54 -22.17 -9.14 21.71
C ILE A 54 -21.26 -9.18 20.44
N ILE A 55 -20.86 -10.38 20.03
CA ILE A 55 -20.14 -10.76 18.82
C ILE A 55 -20.69 -10.11 17.56
N LEU A 56 -22.01 -10.00 17.33
CA LEU A 56 -22.48 -9.65 15.98
C LEU A 56 -21.94 -8.28 15.54
N PHE A 57 -22.00 -7.27 16.41
CA PHE A 57 -21.36 -5.97 16.16
C PHE A 57 -19.82 -6.04 16.21
N ARG A 58 -19.26 -6.80 17.16
CA ARG A 58 -17.81 -6.99 17.33
C ARG A 58 -17.13 -7.78 16.20
N LEU A 59 -17.88 -8.51 15.38
CA LEU A 59 -17.40 -9.34 14.28
C LEU A 59 -17.71 -8.67 12.94
N VAL A 60 -18.85 -7.98 12.83
CA VAL A 60 -19.19 -7.16 11.65
C VAL A 60 -18.16 -6.06 11.42
N VAL A 61 -17.75 -5.31 12.45
CA VAL A 61 -16.77 -4.22 12.26
C VAL A 61 -15.41 -4.74 11.79
N PRO A 62 -14.76 -5.72 12.45
CA PRO A 62 -13.52 -6.32 11.94
C PRO A 62 -13.67 -7.00 10.58
N ALA A 63 -14.81 -7.64 10.28
CA ALA A 63 -15.07 -8.24 8.98
C ALA A 63 -15.17 -7.18 7.87
N LEU A 64 -15.83 -6.04 8.13
CA LEU A 64 -15.88 -4.91 7.20
C LEU A 64 -14.49 -4.30 6.98
N ILE A 65 -13.70 -4.14 8.05
CA ILE A 65 -12.30 -3.68 7.98
C ILE A 65 -11.47 -4.67 7.15
N CYS A 66 -11.59 -5.96 7.41
CA CYS A 66 -10.91 -7.03 6.69
C CYS A 66 -11.28 -7.03 5.19
N GLY A 67 -12.58 -6.91 4.87
CA GLY A 67 -13.07 -6.79 3.50
C GLY A 67 -12.55 -5.54 2.79
N TYR A 68 -12.50 -4.40 3.49
CA TYR A 68 -11.95 -3.16 2.95
C TYR A 68 -10.44 -3.29 2.68
N ILE A 69 -9.66 -3.83 3.62
CA ILE A 69 -8.23 -4.06 3.45
C ILE A 69 -7.98 -5.02 2.28
N THR A 70 -8.79 -6.08 2.16
CA THR A 70 -8.72 -7.03 1.04
C THR A 70 -8.94 -6.31 -0.29
N LYS A 71 -9.95 -5.44 -0.37
CA LYS A 71 -10.20 -4.60 -1.56
C LYS A 71 -9.00 -3.71 -1.87
N CYS A 72 -8.43 -3.04 -0.86
CA CYS A 72 -7.23 -2.22 -1.05
C CYS A 72 -6.04 -3.03 -1.58
N ILE A 73 -5.81 -4.25 -1.08
CA ILE A 73 -4.77 -5.15 -1.59
C ILE A 73 -5.04 -5.48 -3.06
N ILE A 74 -6.27 -5.85 -3.43
CA ILE A 74 -6.64 -6.16 -4.81
C ILE A 74 -6.41 -4.96 -5.73
N ASP A 75 -6.83 -3.76 -5.30
CA ASP A 75 -6.67 -2.53 -6.07
C ASP A 75 -5.19 -2.17 -6.26
N VAL A 76 -4.35 -2.36 -5.22
CA VAL A 76 -2.89 -2.18 -5.30
C VAL A 76 -2.26 -3.19 -6.25
N LEU A 77 -2.65 -4.46 -6.20
CA LEU A 77 -2.13 -5.49 -7.09
C LEU A 77 -2.52 -5.26 -8.56
N ARG A 78 -3.77 -4.84 -8.81
CA ARG A 78 -4.26 -4.50 -10.15
C ARG A 78 -3.60 -3.25 -10.73
N GLY A 79 -3.47 -2.19 -9.92
CA GLY A 79 -2.90 -0.91 -10.33
C GLY A 79 -1.38 -0.84 -10.23
N GLY A 80 -0.73 -1.83 -9.62
CA GLY A 80 0.67 -1.75 -9.19
C GLY A 80 1.66 -1.58 -10.34
N LYS A 81 1.41 -2.18 -11.52
CA LYS A 81 2.29 -2.01 -12.69
C LYS A 81 2.27 -0.57 -13.20
N ALA A 82 1.08 0.01 -13.35
CA ALA A 82 0.92 1.39 -13.79
C ALA A 82 1.47 2.38 -12.76
N ALA A 83 1.15 2.19 -11.48
CA ALA A 83 1.60 3.06 -10.40
C ALA A 83 3.13 3.03 -10.22
N LYS A 84 3.78 1.86 -10.38
CA LYS A 84 5.24 1.77 -10.37
C LYS A 84 5.86 2.54 -11.54
N LEU A 85 5.30 2.42 -12.74
CA LEU A 85 5.77 3.16 -13.91
C LEU A 85 5.61 4.68 -13.76
N GLU A 86 4.46 5.14 -13.24
CA GLU A 86 4.24 6.55 -12.92
C GLU A 86 5.25 7.06 -11.89
N ALA A 87 5.45 6.30 -10.80
CA ALA A 87 6.37 6.66 -9.74
C ALA A 87 7.83 6.70 -10.23
N SER A 88 8.27 5.74 -11.07
CA SER A 88 9.62 5.74 -11.66
C SER A 88 9.85 6.99 -12.51
N LYS A 89 8.87 7.40 -13.33
CA LYS A 89 8.98 8.64 -14.12
C LYS A 89 9.08 9.88 -13.24
N GLU A 90 8.27 9.95 -12.20
CA GLU A 90 8.25 11.07 -11.26
C GLU A 90 9.58 11.18 -10.47
N LEU A 91 10.09 10.04 -9.96
CA LEU A 91 11.38 9.97 -9.26
C LEU A 91 12.58 10.28 -10.18
N ALA A 92 12.52 9.85 -11.44
CA ALA A 92 13.55 10.17 -12.42
C ALA A 92 13.59 11.69 -12.69
N ALA A 93 12.43 12.32 -12.91
CA ALA A 93 12.32 13.77 -13.10
C ALA A 93 12.81 14.57 -11.88
N MET A 94 12.54 14.08 -10.66
CA MET A 94 13.07 14.70 -9.43
C MET A 94 14.59 14.62 -9.33
N ARG A 95 15.23 13.57 -9.88
CA ARG A 95 16.70 13.42 -9.88
C ARG A 95 17.38 14.26 -10.96
N THR A 96 16.73 14.44 -12.10
CA THR A 96 17.27 15.24 -13.22
C THR A 96 17.10 16.74 -13.00
N GLY A 97 16.35 17.15 -11.98
CA GLY A 97 16.12 18.57 -11.66
C GLY A 97 15.06 19.24 -12.55
N GLU A 98 14.30 18.47 -13.33
CA GLU A 98 13.27 18.99 -14.26
C GLU A 98 12.02 19.57 -13.57
N ASN A 99 11.98 19.59 -12.23
CA ASN A 99 10.88 20.12 -11.43
C ASN A 99 11.29 21.34 -10.55
N SER A 100 12.37 22.06 -10.87
CA SER A 100 12.70 23.34 -10.20
C SER A 100 11.94 24.51 -10.81
#